data_AF-A0A150LFN4-F1
#
_entry.id   AF-A0A150LFN4-F1
#
_cell.length_a   1.000
_cell.length_b   1.000
_cell.length_c   1.000
_cell.angle_alpha   90.00
_cell.angle_beta   90.00
_cell.angle_gamma   90.00
#
_symmetry.space_group_name_H-M   'P 1'
#
loop_
_entity.id
_entity.type
_entity.pdbx_description
1 polymer ?
#
loop_
_entity_poly.entity_id
_entity_poly.type
_entity_poly.pdbx_seq_one_letter_code
_entity_poly.pdbx_strand_id
1 'polypeptide(L)'
;MVRRIYVETVLKYLGTGVSKPAVIIADDYQQYILKTQKVVENGKSKVYDCMFLNEILAYQIARYLGVPIPEAAVAYLDKRIIDKDPSITFVHRFYEGNLFASLELANKEENLVENYEEMMKMGKAYLSRTWNAFFSKIVNAEDIAKIIAFDLLIANFDRYGNTGNLLVATVDEGRKIFSIDHGHAFFGPTWETGKINNLRSPTATLDYVDAFVNAVLHNNVGRGFADGLGSVFHAIEPNIDLTDLSNHSFRDIVYIIEHITEDVVDNWLSDIPDEWFIQTDKTSQISYYKHFILNQKNLVRHIIQRLAERQAFTNFLGGALKWKAEKNVGTV
;
A
#
# COMPACT_ATOMS: atom_id res chain seq x y z
N MET A 1 -14.69 10.88 5.54
CA MET A 1 -15.46 10.95 4.29
C MET A 1 -14.56 11.19 3.09
N VAL A 2 -14.52 10.22 2.18
CA VAL A 2 -13.74 10.27 0.93
C VAL A 2 -14.43 11.18 -0.08
N ARG A 3 -13.67 11.96 -0.85
CA ARG A 3 -14.22 12.86 -1.89
C ARG A 3 -14.94 12.05 -2.98
N ARG A 4 -16.05 12.58 -3.50
CA ARG A 4 -16.71 12.10 -4.72
C ARG A 4 -16.47 13.10 -5.84
N ILE A 5 -16.16 12.61 -7.03
CA ILE A 5 -15.87 13.41 -8.22
C ILE A 5 -16.59 12.84 -9.44
N TYR A 6 -16.87 13.69 -10.43
CA TYR A 6 -17.39 13.26 -11.72
C TYR A 6 -16.28 13.29 -12.76
N VAL A 7 -16.11 12.21 -13.52
CA VAL A 7 -15.14 12.19 -14.62
C VAL A 7 -15.68 13.07 -15.74
N GLU A 8 -14.88 14.05 -16.18
CA GLU A 8 -15.18 14.91 -17.33
C GLU A 8 -14.59 14.34 -18.62
N THR A 9 -13.33 13.88 -18.56
CA THR A 9 -12.67 13.27 -19.72
C THR A 9 -11.51 12.35 -19.30
N VAL A 10 -11.20 11.39 -20.16
CA VAL A 10 -9.97 10.59 -20.08
C VAL A 10 -8.87 11.29 -20.88
N LEU A 11 -7.70 11.50 -20.27
CA LEU A 11 -6.56 12.16 -20.91
C LEU A 11 -5.60 11.17 -21.57
N LYS A 12 -5.18 10.15 -20.81
CA LYS A 12 -4.22 9.14 -21.27
C LYS A 12 -4.34 7.87 -20.45
N TYR A 13 -3.89 6.76 -21.03
CA TYR A 13 -3.77 5.48 -20.33
C TYR A 13 -2.31 5.23 -19.96
N LEU A 14 -2.08 4.76 -18.75
CA LEU A 14 -0.77 4.41 -18.23
C LEU A 14 -0.49 2.94 -18.58
N GLY A 15 0.55 2.69 -19.37
CA GLY A 15 0.83 1.39 -19.97
C GLY A 15 1.38 0.31 -19.03
N THR A 16 1.69 0.65 -17.76
CA THR A 16 2.40 -0.23 -16.82
C THR A 16 1.45 -0.87 -15.81
N GLY A 17 1.63 -2.17 -15.53
CA GLY A 17 0.87 -2.93 -14.52
C GLY A 17 -0.33 -3.72 -15.05
N VAL A 18 -0.93 -4.54 -14.19
CA VAL A 18 -2.04 -5.46 -14.54
C VAL A 18 -3.37 -4.72 -14.74
N SER A 19 -3.61 -3.64 -13.98
CA SER A 19 -4.84 -2.85 -14.01
C SER A 19 -4.84 -1.64 -14.97
N LYS A 20 -3.70 -1.36 -15.65
CA LYS A 20 -3.53 -0.31 -16.69
C LYS A 20 -4.35 0.97 -16.42
N PRO A 21 -3.98 1.76 -15.40
CA PRO A 21 -4.76 2.90 -14.96
C PRO A 21 -4.86 4.01 -16.01
N ALA A 22 -5.79 4.94 -15.83
CA ALA A 22 -5.96 6.09 -16.72
C ALA A 22 -5.77 7.41 -15.96
N VAL A 23 -5.21 8.42 -16.61
CA VAL A 23 -5.27 9.80 -16.13
C VAL A 23 -6.55 10.42 -16.65
N ILE A 24 -7.36 11.00 -15.76
CA ILE A 24 -8.62 11.65 -16.07
C ILE A 24 -8.63 13.08 -15.53
N ILE A 25 -9.45 13.95 -16.12
CA ILE A 25 -9.84 15.24 -15.53
C ILE A 25 -11.21 15.05 -14.89
N ALA A 26 -11.37 15.58 -13.69
CA ALA A 26 -12.64 15.60 -12.97
C ALA A 26 -13.34 16.97 -13.04
N ASP A 27 -14.55 17.04 -12.51
CA ASP A 27 -15.41 18.23 -12.42
C ASP A 27 -14.81 19.36 -11.57
N ASP A 28 -13.85 19.04 -10.70
CA ASP A 28 -13.04 20.02 -9.95
C ASP A 28 -11.79 20.51 -10.70
N TYR A 29 -11.65 20.15 -11.98
CA TYR A 29 -10.54 20.46 -12.87
C TYR A 29 -9.18 19.90 -12.44
N GLN A 30 -9.14 18.99 -11.48
CA GLN A 30 -7.92 18.29 -11.07
C GLN A 30 -7.71 17.02 -11.90
N GLN A 31 -6.46 16.55 -11.97
CA GLN A 31 -6.11 15.28 -12.60
C GLN A 31 -6.07 14.15 -11.57
N TYR A 32 -6.65 13.02 -11.95
CA TYR A 32 -6.72 11.83 -11.11
C TYR A 32 -6.24 10.59 -11.88
N ILE A 33 -5.65 9.66 -11.14
CA ILE A 33 -5.35 8.30 -11.59
C ILE A 33 -6.57 7.44 -11.30
N LEU A 34 -7.33 7.09 -12.35
CA LEU A 34 -8.49 6.22 -12.31
C LEU A 34 -8.07 4.75 -12.48
N LYS A 35 -8.58 3.86 -11.64
CA LYS A 35 -8.31 2.41 -11.70
C LYS A 35 -9.55 1.60 -12.10
N THR A 36 -9.34 0.42 -12.66
CA THR A 36 -10.40 -0.56 -12.95
C THR A 36 -10.13 -1.90 -12.25
N GLN A 37 -11.18 -2.57 -11.78
CA GLN A 37 -11.09 -3.93 -11.22
C GLN A 37 -11.05 -5.02 -12.29
N LYS A 38 -11.36 -4.70 -13.56
CA LYS A 38 -11.37 -5.67 -14.65
C LYS A 38 -10.00 -5.71 -15.30
N VAL A 39 -9.29 -6.81 -15.12
CA VAL A 39 -7.91 -6.96 -15.58
C VAL A 39 -7.75 -8.14 -16.52
N VAL A 40 -6.62 -8.18 -17.24
CA VAL A 40 -6.24 -9.32 -18.08
C VAL A 40 -4.91 -9.87 -17.57
N GLU A 41 -4.94 -11.10 -17.07
CA GLU A 41 -3.79 -11.81 -16.52
C GLU A 41 -3.60 -13.11 -17.30
N ASN A 42 -2.41 -13.32 -17.87
CA ASN A 42 -2.11 -14.49 -18.72
C ASN A 42 -3.13 -14.73 -19.84
N GLY A 43 -3.62 -13.65 -20.46
CA GLY A 43 -4.61 -13.69 -21.53
C GLY A 43 -6.05 -13.97 -21.07
N LYS A 44 -6.29 -14.14 -19.77
CA LYS A 44 -7.62 -14.38 -19.20
C LYS A 44 -8.15 -13.13 -18.51
N SER A 45 -9.42 -12.82 -18.72
CA SER A 45 -10.10 -11.75 -17.98
C SER A 45 -10.34 -12.19 -16.54
N LYS A 46 -9.99 -11.34 -15.59
CA LYS A 46 -10.20 -11.53 -14.16
C LYS A 46 -10.79 -10.26 -13.55
N VAL A 47 -11.56 -10.42 -12.48
CA VAL A 47 -12.08 -9.30 -11.70
C VAL A 47 -11.39 -9.32 -10.34
N TYR A 48 -10.79 -8.19 -10.00
CA TYR A 48 -10.16 -7.91 -8.72
C TYR A 48 -11.19 -7.22 -7.80
N ASP A 49 -12.20 -7.99 -7.41
CA ASP A 49 -13.42 -7.53 -6.72
C ASP A 49 -13.20 -6.89 -5.33
N CYS A 50 -12.06 -7.12 -4.68
CA CYS A 50 -11.67 -6.45 -3.43
C CYS A 50 -10.76 -5.23 -3.64
N MET A 51 -10.28 -4.97 -4.86
CA MET A 51 -9.24 -3.96 -5.10
C MET A 51 -9.65 -2.56 -4.65
N PHE A 52 -10.87 -2.10 -4.98
CA PHE A 52 -11.31 -0.76 -4.59
C PHE A 52 -11.56 -0.64 -3.09
N LEU A 53 -12.13 -1.68 -2.46
CA LEU A 53 -12.25 -1.78 -1.00
C LEU A 53 -10.88 -1.67 -0.34
N ASN A 54 -9.90 -2.46 -0.80
CA ASN A 54 -8.54 -2.45 -0.31
C ASN A 54 -7.90 -1.05 -0.43
N GLU A 55 -8.03 -0.39 -1.59
CA GLU A 55 -7.44 0.94 -1.83
C GLU A 55 -8.01 2.00 -0.89
N ILE A 56 -9.34 2.08 -0.74
CA ILE A 56 -9.94 3.10 0.15
C ILE A 56 -9.71 2.76 1.63
N LEU A 57 -9.78 1.50 2.02
CA LEU A 57 -9.50 1.12 3.40
C LEU A 57 -8.04 1.43 3.76
N ALA A 58 -7.11 1.09 2.87
CA ALA A 58 -5.69 1.44 3.01
C ALA A 58 -5.48 2.95 3.06
N TYR A 59 -6.15 3.73 2.20
CA TYR A 59 -6.10 5.19 2.24
C TYR A 59 -6.55 5.76 3.60
N GLN A 60 -7.67 5.28 4.13
CA GLN A 60 -8.19 5.76 5.41
C GLN A 60 -7.24 5.42 6.57
N ILE A 61 -6.68 4.20 6.59
CA ILE A 61 -5.66 3.79 7.56
C ILE A 61 -4.41 4.65 7.42
N ALA A 62 -3.90 4.84 6.19
CA ALA A 62 -2.72 5.66 5.91
C ALA A 62 -2.89 7.10 6.41
N ARG A 63 -4.07 7.71 6.17
CA ARG A 63 -4.39 9.06 6.66
C ARG A 63 -4.41 9.12 8.19
N TYR A 64 -4.97 8.11 8.86
CA TYR A 64 -4.95 8.02 10.33
C TYR A 64 -3.52 7.88 10.88
N LEU A 65 -2.67 7.13 10.20
CA LEU A 65 -1.27 6.88 10.57
C LEU A 65 -0.30 7.99 10.16
N GLY A 66 -0.76 9.00 9.42
CA GLY A 66 0.10 10.04 8.86
C GLY A 66 1.11 9.52 7.85
N VAL A 67 0.75 8.46 7.12
CA VAL A 67 1.54 7.91 6.01
C VAL A 67 1.33 8.81 4.78
N PRO A 68 2.41 9.24 4.10
CA PRO A 68 2.30 10.00 2.86
C PRO A 68 1.59 9.20 1.76
N ILE A 69 0.43 9.66 1.33
CA ILE A 69 -0.40 9.03 0.29
C ILE A 69 -1.16 10.12 -0.49
N PRO A 70 -1.32 10.00 -1.83
CA PRO A 70 -2.18 10.91 -2.57
C PRO A 70 -3.64 10.85 -2.09
N GLU A 71 -4.37 11.94 -2.29
CA GLU A 71 -5.78 11.98 -1.89
C GLU A 71 -6.62 11.02 -2.73
N ALA A 72 -7.37 10.14 -2.08
CA ALA A 72 -8.28 9.23 -2.78
C ALA A 72 -9.65 9.86 -3.03
N ALA A 73 -10.30 9.41 -4.09
CA ALA A 73 -11.64 9.81 -4.48
C ALA A 73 -12.44 8.62 -5.04
N VAL A 74 -13.75 8.71 -4.92
CA VAL A 74 -14.69 7.86 -5.65
C VAL A 74 -15.10 8.63 -6.91
N ALA A 75 -14.67 8.15 -8.07
CA ALA A 75 -14.91 8.79 -9.35
C ALA A 75 -16.05 8.11 -10.10
N TYR A 76 -17.09 8.86 -10.44
CA TYR A 76 -18.18 8.35 -11.27
C TYR A 76 -17.83 8.49 -12.76
N LEU A 77 -17.68 7.37 -13.46
CA LEU A 77 -17.51 7.34 -14.92
C LEU A 77 -18.87 7.17 -15.60
N ASP A 78 -19.31 8.22 -16.28
CA ASP A 78 -20.60 8.27 -16.95
C ASP A 78 -20.59 7.49 -18.28
N LYS A 79 -21.68 6.80 -18.57
CA LYS A 79 -21.88 6.07 -19.83
C LYS A 79 -21.66 6.93 -21.08
N ARG A 80 -22.01 8.21 -21.04
CA ARG A 80 -21.85 9.15 -22.16
C ARG A 80 -20.39 9.34 -22.57
N ILE A 81 -19.44 9.16 -21.65
CA ILE A 81 -18.00 9.22 -21.95
C ILE A 81 -17.58 7.93 -22.65
N ILE A 82 -18.04 6.79 -22.14
CA ILE A 82 -17.78 5.46 -22.71
C ILE A 82 -18.37 5.33 -24.12
N ASP A 83 -19.58 5.83 -24.34
CA ASP A 83 -20.26 5.73 -25.63
C ASP A 83 -19.56 6.57 -26.73
N LYS A 84 -18.78 7.59 -26.34
CA LYS A 84 -17.96 8.40 -27.26
C LYS A 84 -16.62 7.72 -27.61
N ASP A 85 -16.09 6.90 -26.72
CA ASP A 85 -14.86 6.13 -26.94
C ASP A 85 -15.02 4.69 -26.42
N PRO A 86 -15.49 3.76 -27.27
CA PRO A 86 -15.65 2.35 -26.90
C PRO A 86 -14.35 1.68 -26.43
N SER A 87 -13.17 2.22 -26.77
CA SER A 87 -11.88 1.65 -26.34
C SER A 87 -11.72 1.67 -24.81
N ILE A 88 -12.34 2.64 -24.14
CA ILE A 88 -12.42 2.74 -22.67
C ILE A 88 -12.86 1.39 -22.06
N THR A 89 -13.85 0.74 -22.67
CA THR A 89 -14.34 -0.57 -22.20
C THR A 89 -13.59 -1.74 -22.84
N PHE A 90 -13.45 -1.75 -24.17
CA PHE A 90 -12.96 -2.96 -24.86
C PHE A 90 -11.45 -3.16 -24.81
N VAL A 91 -10.68 -2.08 -24.60
CA VAL A 91 -9.22 -2.13 -24.50
C VAL A 91 -8.80 -1.91 -23.06
N HIS A 92 -9.32 -0.85 -22.44
CA HIS A 92 -8.89 -0.37 -21.12
C HIS A 92 -9.73 -0.90 -19.96
N ARG A 93 -10.80 -1.67 -20.25
CA ARG A 93 -11.60 -2.42 -19.27
C ARG A 93 -12.26 -1.57 -18.19
N PHE A 94 -12.39 -0.26 -18.41
CA PHE A 94 -13.23 0.59 -17.59
C PHE A 94 -14.71 0.32 -17.90
N TYR A 95 -15.57 0.73 -16.98
CA TYR A 95 -17.01 0.53 -17.07
C TYR A 95 -17.73 1.66 -16.33
N GLU A 96 -18.99 1.85 -16.67
CA GLU A 96 -19.83 2.86 -16.02
C GLU A 96 -19.95 2.58 -14.52
N GLY A 97 -19.92 3.64 -13.71
CA GLY A 97 -20.17 3.57 -12.27
C GLY A 97 -19.06 4.20 -11.44
N ASN A 98 -19.11 3.90 -10.14
CA ASN A 98 -18.15 4.39 -9.16
C ASN A 98 -16.88 3.55 -9.17
N LEU A 99 -15.77 4.20 -9.55
CA LEU A 99 -14.44 3.62 -9.63
C LEU A 99 -13.52 4.29 -8.62
N PHE A 100 -12.46 3.60 -8.22
CA PHE A 100 -11.42 4.20 -7.40
C PHE A 100 -10.58 5.18 -8.23
N ALA A 101 -10.30 6.34 -7.64
CA ALA A 101 -9.36 7.32 -8.16
C ALA A 101 -8.44 7.83 -7.04
N SER A 102 -7.24 8.26 -7.43
CA SER A 102 -6.32 8.99 -6.53
C SER A 102 -5.78 10.22 -7.25
N LEU A 103 -5.64 11.34 -6.55
CA LEU A 103 -5.11 12.58 -7.10
C LEU A 103 -3.75 12.32 -7.74
N GLU A 104 -3.54 12.82 -8.95
CA GLU A 104 -2.23 12.70 -9.60
C GLU A 104 -1.23 13.62 -8.89
N LEU A 105 -0.08 13.08 -8.51
CA LEU A 105 1.02 13.88 -7.98
C LEU A 105 1.65 14.71 -9.11
N ALA A 106 1.56 16.04 -8.98
CA ALA A 106 2.32 16.96 -9.83
C ALA A 106 3.82 16.81 -9.56
N ASN A 107 4.65 17.08 -10.58
CA ASN A 107 6.11 17.02 -10.49
C ASN A 107 6.66 15.71 -9.90
N LYS A 108 5.97 14.60 -10.17
CA LYS A 108 6.49 13.27 -9.88
C LYS A 108 7.77 13.07 -10.68
N GLU A 109 8.82 12.64 -9.99
CA GLU A 109 10.02 12.19 -10.68
C GLU A 109 9.66 10.91 -11.41
N GLU A 110 10.00 10.84 -12.69
CA GLU A 110 9.78 9.63 -13.47
C GLU A 110 10.48 8.48 -12.74
N ASN A 111 9.68 7.48 -12.34
CA ASN A 111 10.20 6.32 -11.67
C ASN A 111 11.33 5.76 -12.53
N LEU A 112 12.48 5.49 -11.91
CA LEU A 112 13.64 4.88 -12.57
C LEU A 112 13.33 3.56 -13.28
N VAL A 113 12.10 3.03 -13.16
CA VAL A 113 11.56 1.80 -13.75
C VAL A 113 11.76 1.74 -15.28
N GLU A 114 11.50 2.82 -16.02
CA GLU A 114 11.69 2.80 -17.49
C GLU A 114 13.18 2.66 -17.85
N ASN A 115 14.03 3.45 -17.19
CA ASN A 115 15.49 3.33 -17.32
C ASN A 115 16.01 1.99 -16.78
N TYR A 116 15.35 1.41 -15.78
CA TYR A 116 15.71 0.15 -15.13
C TYR A 116 15.46 -1.06 -16.02
N GLU A 117 14.32 -1.14 -16.70
CA GLU A 117 14.03 -2.23 -17.66
C GLU A 117 15.04 -2.21 -18.82
N GLU A 118 15.39 -1.02 -19.31
CA GLU A 118 16.43 -0.86 -20.33
C GLU A 118 17.83 -1.22 -19.78
N MET A 119 18.20 -0.77 -18.58
CA MET A 119 19.49 -1.08 -17.97
C MET A 119 19.66 -2.56 -17.61
N MET A 120 18.58 -3.25 -17.24
CA MET A 120 18.54 -4.71 -17.02
C MET A 120 18.75 -5.47 -18.34
N LYS A 121 18.11 -5.04 -19.44
CA LYS A 121 18.38 -5.58 -20.78
C LYS A 121 19.84 -5.38 -21.20
N MET A 122 20.51 -4.35 -20.68
CA MET A 122 21.93 -4.05 -20.91
C MET A 122 22.90 -4.74 -19.94
N GLY A 123 22.44 -5.58 -19.00
CA GLY A 123 23.29 -6.38 -18.10
C GLY A 123 24.10 -5.56 -17.07
N LYS A 124 23.68 -4.34 -16.73
CA LYS A 124 24.41 -3.47 -15.79
C LYS A 124 23.97 -3.68 -14.34
N ALA A 125 24.88 -4.18 -13.49
CA ALA A 125 24.64 -4.54 -12.09
C ALA A 125 24.55 -3.35 -11.08
N TYR A 126 24.52 -2.09 -11.51
CA TYR A 126 24.60 -0.91 -10.61
C TYR A 126 23.23 -0.50 -10.02
N LEU A 127 22.43 -1.46 -9.56
CA LEU A 127 21.00 -1.27 -9.24
C LEU A 127 20.72 -0.68 -7.83
N SER A 128 21.54 -0.97 -6.82
CA SER A 128 21.33 -0.40 -5.47
C SER A 128 21.66 1.09 -5.43
N ARG A 129 22.68 1.53 -6.19
CA ARG A 129 23.09 2.93 -6.25
C ARG A 129 22.05 3.83 -6.91
N THR A 130 21.25 3.31 -7.85
CA THR A 130 20.20 4.10 -8.50
C THR A 130 19.00 4.32 -7.57
N TRP A 131 18.55 3.28 -6.85
CA TRP A 131 17.47 3.44 -5.86
C TRP A 131 17.90 4.25 -4.64
N ASN A 132 19.12 4.06 -4.13
CA ASN A 132 19.65 4.89 -3.04
C ASN A 132 19.72 6.36 -3.46
N ALA A 133 20.11 6.66 -4.71
CA ALA A 133 20.10 8.02 -5.23
C ALA A 133 18.66 8.56 -5.37
N PHE A 134 17.73 7.73 -5.86
CA PHE A 134 16.33 8.11 -6.02
C PHE A 134 15.67 8.46 -4.69
N PHE A 135 15.87 7.66 -3.64
CA PHE A 135 15.30 7.95 -2.32
C PHE A 135 16.19 8.85 -1.45
N SER A 136 17.31 9.36 -1.97
CA SER A 136 18.17 10.30 -1.23
C SER A 136 17.52 11.66 -1.03
N LYS A 137 17.88 12.39 0.03
CA LYS A 137 17.46 13.79 0.24
C LYS A 137 15.93 14.01 0.20
N ILE A 138 15.14 12.99 0.49
CA ILE A 138 13.71 13.16 0.73
C ILE A 138 13.53 13.86 2.08
N VAL A 139 12.64 14.84 2.13
CA VAL A 139 12.48 15.70 3.30
C VAL A 139 11.65 15.07 4.41
N ASN A 140 10.98 13.95 4.11
CA ASN A 140 10.15 13.20 5.02
C ASN A 140 10.67 11.76 5.20
N ALA A 141 12.00 11.60 5.31
CA ALA A 141 12.64 10.30 5.47
C ALA A 141 12.15 9.55 6.72
N GLU A 142 11.79 10.27 7.78
CA GLU A 142 11.20 9.73 9.01
C GLU A 142 9.86 9.02 8.78
N ASP A 143 9.14 9.36 7.70
CA ASP A 143 7.87 8.71 7.34
C ASP A 143 8.09 7.29 6.78
N ILE A 144 9.32 6.89 6.42
CA ILE A 144 9.61 5.54 5.94
C ILE A 144 9.24 4.49 7.00
N ALA A 145 9.49 4.78 8.28
CA ALA A 145 9.07 3.89 9.36
C ALA A 145 7.54 3.74 9.41
N LYS A 146 6.80 4.81 9.08
CA LYS A 146 5.34 4.77 8.99
C LYS A 146 4.87 3.92 7.83
N ILE A 147 5.50 4.06 6.65
CA ILE A 147 5.20 3.27 5.45
C ILE A 147 5.40 1.78 5.74
N ILE A 148 6.55 1.38 6.30
CA ILE A 148 6.84 -0.03 6.61
C ILE A 148 5.85 -0.57 7.65
N ALA A 149 5.63 0.13 8.76
CA ALA A 149 4.69 -0.32 9.80
C ALA A 149 3.25 -0.43 9.26
N PHE A 150 2.86 0.49 8.38
CA PHE A 150 1.58 0.47 7.69
C PHE A 150 1.44 -0.75 6.77
N ASP A 151 2.43 -1.08 5.94
CA ASP A 151 2.35 -2.26 5.09
C ASP A 151 2.24 -3.56 5.89
N LEU A 152 2.94 -3.65 7.02
CA LEU A 152 2.82 -4.79 7.93
C LEU A 152 1.42 -4.88 8.55
N LEU A 153 0.80 -3.73 8.88
CA LEU A 153 -0.57 -3.67 9.39
C LEU A 153 -1.59 -4.15 8.35
N ILE A 154 -1.45 -3.76 7.08
CA ILE A 154 -2.42 -4.09 6.02
C ILE A 154 -2.02 -5.32 5.18
N ALA A 155 -0.96 -6.03 5.56
CA ALA A 155 -0.39 -7.14 4.79
C ALA A 155 -0.13 -6.79 3.31
N ASN A 156 0.47 -5.62 3.06
CA ASN A 156 0.86 -5.18 1.73
C ASN A 156 2.26 -5.70 1.38
N PHE A 157 2.33 -6.94 0.94
CA PHE A 157 3.61 -7.56 0.58
C PHE A 157 4.21 -6.94 -0.69
N ASP A 158 3.39 -6.43 -1.63
CA ASP A 158 3.84 -5.98 -2.95
C ASP A 158 4.84 -4.81 -2.89
N ARG A 159 4.86 -4.00 -1.81
CA ARG A 159 5.72 -2.80 -1.73
C ARG A 159 7.22 -3.10 -1.86
N TYR A 160 7.70 -4.18 -1.26
CA TYR A 160 9.14 -4.41 -1.12
C TYR A 160 9.80 -4.91 -2.42
N GLY A 161 9.01 -5.52 -3.29
CA GLY A 161 9.43 -6.01 -4.61
C GLY A 161 9.07 -5.14 -5.80
N ASN A 162 8.08 -4.26 -5.62
CA ASN A 162 7.52 -3.47 -6.71
C ASN A 162 8.03 -2.03 -6.64
N THR A 163 9.03 -1.76 -7.47
CA THR A 163 9.67 -0.45 -7.66
C THR A 163 8.73 0.67 -8.10
N GLY A 164 7.49 0.35 -8.51
CA GLY A 164 6.49 1.34 -8.91
C GLY A 164 5.58 1.85 -7.79
N ASN A 165 5.57 1.21 -6.61
CA ASN A 165 4.56 1.50 -5.57
C ASN A 165 5.00 2.58 -4.55
N LEU A 166 6.19 3.14 -4.73
CA LEU A 166 6.68 4.33 -4.03
C LEU A 166 7.01 5.40 -5.07
N LEU A 167 6.37 6.55 -4.95
CA LEU A 167 6.64 7.71 -5.80
C LEU A 167 7.48 8.73 -5.05
N VAL A 168 8.33 9.44 -5.77
CA VAL A 168 8.96 10.67 -5.28
C VAL A 168 8.41 11.83 -6.10
N ALA A 169 7.95 12.87 -5.43
CA ALA A 169 7.49 14.09 -6.08
C ALA A 169 8.14 15.31 -5.44
N THR A 170 8.43 16.32 -6.25
CA THR A 170 8.94 17.60 -5.74
C THR A 170 7.77 18.51 -5.38
N VAL A 171 7.68 18.85 -4.10
CA VAL A 171 6.76 19.85 -3.54
C VAL A 171 7.54 21.06 -3.04
N ASP A 172 6.86 22.10 -2.57
CA ASP A 172 7.49 23.35 -2.10
C ASP A 172 8.53 23.11 -1.00
N GLU A 173 8.31 22.13 -0.11
CA GLU A 173 9.26 21.79 0.95
C GLU A 173 10.46 20.96 0.48
N GLY A 174 10.44 20.44 -0.76
CA GLY A 174 11.47 19.58 -1.32
C GLY A 174 10.93 18.25 -1.86
N ARG A 175 11.81 17.26 -2.00
CA ARG A 175 11.47 15.92 -2.50
C ARG A 175 10.72 15.15 -1.42
N LYS A 176 9.50 14.70 -1.67
CA LYS A 176 8.72 13.86 -0.75
C LYS A 176 8.47 12.49 -1.34
N ILE A 177 8.54 11.46 -0.49
CA ILE A 177 8.13 10.10 -0.82
C ILE A 177 6.64 9.92 -0.54
N PHE A 178 5.94 9.19 -1.41
CA PHE A 178 4.52 8.84 -1.29
C PHE A 178 4.30 7.35 -1.54
N SER A 179 3.48 6.72 -0.71
CA SER A 179 2.97 5.38 -0.93
C SER A 179 1.79 5.40 -1.90
N ILE A 180 1.77 4.47 -2.86
CA ILE A 180 0.64 4.25 -3.75
C ILE A 180 0.37 2.76 -3.94
N ASP A 181 -0.75 2.46 -4.61
CA ASP A 181 -1.16 1.13 -5.07
C ASP A 181 -1.29 0.09 -3.97
N HIS A 182 -2.42 0.16 -3.24
CA HIS A 182 -2.75 -0.76 -2.16
C HIS A 182 -3.83 -1.76 -2.56
N GLY A 183 -4.18 -1.85 -3.85
CA GLY A 183 -5.21 -2.75 -4.35
C GLY A 183 -4.97 -4.22 -4.02
N HIS A 184 -3.70 -4.62 -3.85
CA HIS A 184 -3.28 -5.98 -3.50
C HIS A 184 -3.05 -6.20 -1.99
N ALA A 185 -3.32 -5.19 -1.14
CA ALA A 185 -3.27 -5.35 0.30
C ALA A 185 -4.27 -6.38 0.82
N PHE A 186 -4.18 -6.71 2.10
CA PHE A 186 -5.05 -7.66 2.78
C PHE A 186 -5.06 -9.02 2.08
N PHE A 187 -3.87 -9.53 1.72
CA PHE A 187 -3.67 -10.82 1.06
C PHE A 187 -4.25 -10.93 -0.36
N GLY A 188 -4.29 -9.82 -1.10
CA GLY A 188 -4.61 -9.81 -2.52
C GLY A 188 -5.96 -9.18 -2.87
N PRO A 189 -6.24 -9.02 -4.17
CA PRO A 189 -7.31 -8.16 -4.66
C PRO A 189 -8.62 -8.92 -4.98
N THR A 190 -8.67 -10.24 -4.74
CA THR A 190 -9.82 -11.10 -5.07
C THR A 190 -10.40 -11.75 -3.81
N TRP A 191 -11.72 -11.79 -3.69
CA TRP A 191 -12.43 -12.48 -2.61
C TRP A 191 -12.46 -13.98 -2.84
N GLU A 192 -11.51 -14.68 -2.23
CA GLU A 192 -11.37 -16.12 -2.35
C GLU A 192 -10.99 -16.78 -1.01
N THR A 193 -11.14 -18.11 -0.95
CA THR A 193 -10.88 -18.90 0.27
C THR A 193 -9.51 -18.63 0.88
N GLY A 194 -8.47 -18.45 0.05
CA GLY A 194 -7.12 -18.10 0.51
C GLY A 194 -7.10 -16.78 1.29
N LYS A 195 -7.67 -15.72 0.71
CA LYS A 195 -7.80 -14.41 1.36
C LYS A 195 -8.60 -14.49 2.66
N ILE A 196 -9.75 -15.17 2.65
CA ILE A 196 -10.60 -15.35 3.85
C ILE A 196 -9.81 -16.05 4.97
N ASN A 197 -9.10 -17.14 4.66
CA ASN A 197 -8.31 -17.86 5.64
C ASN A 197 -7.18 -16.97 6.22
N ASN A 198 -6.52 -16.18 5.38
CA ASN A 198 -5.47 -15.26 5.84
C ASN A 198 -6.01 -14.10 6.68
N LEU A 199 -7.20 -13.58 6.39
CA LEU A 199 -7.85 -12.55 7.22
C LEU A 199 -8.23 -13.10 8.62
N ARG A 200 -8.43 -14.41 8.75
CA ARG A 200 -8.75 -15.09 10.01
C ARG A 200 -7.53 -15.54 10.80
N SER A 201 -6.34 -15.53 10.18
CA SER A 201 -5.14 -16.15 10.76
C SER A 201 -4.38 -15.33 11.81
N PRO A 202 -4.52 -13.99 11.96
CA PRO A 202 -3.79 -13.25 12.98
C PRO A 202 -4.05 -13.80 14.37
N THR A 203 -3.00 -14.32 14.99
CA THR A 203 -3.02 -14.81 16.36
C THR A 203 -1.71 -14.40 17.03
N ALA A 204 -1.74 -14.13 18.33
CA ALA A 204 -0.56 -13.77 19.12
C ALA A 204 0.33 -14.98 19.41
N THR A 205 0.78 -15.66 18.36
CA THR A 205 1.64 -16.83 18.41
C THR A 205 2.93 -16.56 17.64
N LEU A 206 4.03 -17.19 18.08
CA LEU A 206 5.30 -17.10 17.36
C LEU A 206 5.18 -17.69 15.95
N ASP A 207 4.40 -18.77 15.79
CA ASP A 207 4.19 -19.43 14.50
C ASP A 207 3.55 -18.48 13.47
N TYR A 208 2.54 -17.71 13.86
CA TYR A 208 1.95 -16.69 12.98
C TYR A 208 2.98 -15.60 12.62
N VAL A 209 3.69 -15.07 13.61
CA VAL A 209 4.69 -14.02 13.40
C VAL A 209 5.81 -14.52 12.46
N ASP A 210 6.32 -15.73 12.67
CA ASP A 210 7.33 -16.33 11.81
C ASP A 210 6.78 -16.59 10.40
N ALA A 211 5.55 -17.11 10.26
CA ALA A 211 4.92 -17.30 8.95
C ALA A 211 4.74 -15.99 8.19
N PHE A 212 4.29 -14.93 8.87
CA PHE A 212 4.13 -13.60 8.27
C PHE A 212 5.48 -13.00 7.86
N VAL A 213 6.48 -13.06 8.74
CA VAL A 213 7.84 -12.59 8.45
C VAL A 213 8.44 -13.37 7.29
N ASN A 214 8.24 -14.69 7.23
CA ASN A 214 8.69 -15.48 6.09
C ASN A 214 7.99 -15.04 4.80
N ALA A 215 6.69 -14.71 4.82
CA ALA A 215 6.01 -14.19 3.65
C ALA A 215 6.62 -12.85 3.18
N VAL A 216 6.97 -11.95 4.11
CA VAL A 216 7.66 -10.69 3.81
C VAL A 216 9.06 -10.94 3.24
N LEU A 217 9.86 -11.78 3.91
CA LEU A 217 11.25 -12.05 3.56
C LEU A 217 11.42 -12.88 2.28
N HIS A 218 10.42 -13.66 1.87
CA HIS A 218 10.48 -14.49 0.66
C HIS A 218 9.75 -13.89 -0.54
N ASN A 219 9.17 -12.70 -0.40
CA ASN A 219 8.29 -12.14 -1.43
C ASN A 219 8.99 -11.94 -2.79
N ASN A 220 10.30 -11.70 -2.79
CA ASN A 220 11.11 -11.50 -4.01
C ASN A 220 12.02 -12.67 -4.39
N VAL A 221 11.99 -13.78 -3.62
CA VAL A 221 12.85 -14.94 -3.90
C VAL A 221 12.43 -15.58 -5.23
N GLY A 222 13.38 -15.76 -6.14
CA GLY A 222 13.14 -16.30 -7.48
C GLY A 222 12.90 -15.27 -8.58
N ARG A 223 12.80 -13.96 -8.26
CA ARG A 223 12.77 -12.87 -9.26
C ARG A 223 14.15 -12.31 -9.63
N GLY A 224 15.22 -13.07 -9.35
CA GLY A 224 16.61 -12.65 -9.60
C GLY A 224 17.27 -11.85 -8.47
N PHE A 225 16.55 -11.58 -7.38
CA PHE A 225 17.08 -10.96 -6.17
C PHE A 225 17.50 -12.05 -5.18
N ALA A 226 18.72 -11.94 -4.65
CA ALA A 226 19.30 -12.91 -3.70
C ALA A 226 18.71 -12.77 -2.29
N ASP A 227 18.03 -11.67 -2.00
CA ASP A 227 17.43 -11.30 -0.72
C ASP A 227 15.94 -10.96 -0.91
N GLY A 228 15.04 -11.76 -0.35
CA GLY A 228 13.63 -11.65 -0.72
C GLY A 228 12.89 -10.39 -0.22
N LEU A 229 13.56 -9.44 0.44
CA LEU A 229 13.06 -8.09 0.72
C LEU A 229 13.16 -7.13 -0.48
N GLY A 230 14.00 -7.40 -1.48
CA GLY A 230 14.07 -6.60 -2.72
C GLY A 230 14.81 -5.26 -2.61
N SER A 231 15.16 -4.69 -3.77
CA SER A 231 16.02 -3.50 -3.90
C SER A 231 15.39 -2.20 -3.38
N VAL A 232 14.06 -2.09 -3.42
CA VAL A 232 13.34 -0.92 -2.91
C VAL A 232 13.48 -0.83 -1.41
N PHE A 233 13.27 -1.94 -0.70
CA PHE A 233 13.40 -2.00 0.75
C PHE A 233 14.82 -1.60 1.18
N HIS A 234 15.85 -2.16 0.54
CA HIS A 234 17.26 -1.83 0.82
C HIS A 234 17.63 -0.37 0.59
N ALA A 235 16.90 0.33 -0.29
CA ALA A 235 17.16 1.73 -0.55
C ALA A 235 16.52 2.66 0.48
N ILE A 236 15.46 2.21 1.15
CA ILE A 236 14.75 3.00 2.16
C ILE A 236 15.14 2.61 3.59
N GLU A 237 15.59 1.36 3.83
CA GLU A 237 16.00 0.87 5.15
C GLU A 237 17.09 1.71 5.85
N PRO A 238 18.05 2.37 5.16
CA PRO A 238 19.03 3.20 5.84
C PRO A 238 18.44 4.43 6.56
N ASN A 239 17.16 4.75 6.31
CA ASN A 239 16.43 5.81 7.01
C ASN A 239 15.77 5.31 8.32
N ILE A 240 15.89 4.01 8.64
CA ILE A 240 15.39 3.41 9.87
C ILE A 240 16.53 3.33 10.88
N ASP A 241 16.32 3.86 12.08
CA ASP A 241 17.25 3.78 13.20
C ASP A 241 16.73 2.80 14.26
N LEU A 242 17.44 1.67 14.42
CA LEU A 242 17.22 0.68 15.47
C LEU A 242 18.40 0.58 16.46
N THR A 243 19.32 1.55 16.45
CA THR A 243 20.53 1.51 17.29
C THR A 243 20.23 1.76 18.77
N ASP A 244 19.20 2.56 19.07
CA ASP A 244 18.67 2.75 20.42
C ASP A 244 17.38 1.96 20.61
N LEU A 245 17.44 0.90 21.43
CA LEU A 245 16.30 0.04 21.74
C LEU A 245 15.12 0.79 22.39
N SER A 246 15.33 1.97 22.98
CA SER A 246 14.29 2.77 23.62
C SER A 246 13.81 3.97 22.80
N ASN A 247 14.57 4.36 21.77
CA ASN A 247 14.28 5.50 20.92
C ASN A 247 14.54 5.21 19.45
N HIS A 248 13.85 4.20 18.92
CA HIS A 248 13.96 3.75 17.53
C HIS A 248 12.81 4.26 16.65
N SER A 249 12.99 4.23 15.32
CA SER A 249 12.07 4.85 14.35
C SER A 249 10.62 4.31 14.40
N PHE A 250 10.41 3.05 14.76
CA PHE A 250 9.07 2.45 14.81
C PHE A 250 8.25 2.77 16.07
N ARG A 251 8.87 3.32 17.11
CA ARG A 251 8.27 3.43 18.45
C ARG A 251 6.93 4.18 18.44
N ASP A 252 6.88 5.29 17.71
CA ASP A 252 5.73 6.20 17.70
C ASP A 252 4.61 5.70 16.82
N ILE A 253 4.93 5.19 15.64
CA ILE A 253 3.91 4.68 14.73
C ILE A 253 3.25 3.41 15.27
N VAL A 254 4.01 2.50 15.88
CA VAL A 254 3.44 1.29 16.49
C VAL A 254 2.50 1.66 17.63
N TYR A 255 2.84 2.67 18.44
CA TYR A 255 1.94 3.19 19.45
C TYR A 255 0.61 3.64 18.84
N ILE A 256 0.63 4.43 17.76
CA ILE A 256 -0.60 4.89 17.08
C ILE A 256 -1.41 3.71 16.51
N ILE A 257 -0.74 2.73 15.88
CA ILE A 257 -1.38 1.51 15.33
C ILE A 257 -2.13 0.75 16.42
N GLU A 258 -1.54 0.58 17.59
CA GLU A 258 -2.12 -0.20 18.67
C GLU A 258 -3.33 0.47 19.31
N HIS A 259 -3.44 1.80 19.16
CA HIS A 259 -4.59 2.58 19.62
C HIS A 259 -5.74 2.62 18.60
N ILE A 260 -5.64 1.93 17.46
CA ILE A 260 -6.78 1.76 16.55
C ILE A 260 -7.89 1.02 17.29
N THR A 261 -9.04 1.65 17.48
CA THR A 261 -10.19 1.07 18.17
C THR A 261 -11.18 0.42 17.20
N GLU A 262 -12.12 -0.33 17.74
CA GLU A 262 -13.21 -0.92 16.97
C GLU A 262 -14.03 0.15 16.23
N ASP A 263 -14.40 1.23 16.93
CA ASP A 263 -15.16 2.36 16.35
C ASP A 263 -14.42 3.02 15.19
N VAL A 264 -13.08 3.15 15.27
CA VAL A 264 -12.27 3.71 14.18
C VAL A 264 -12.36 2.82 12.95
N VAL A 265 -12.26 1.49 13.13
CA VAL A 265 -12.37 0.52 12.02
C VAL A 265 -13.77 0.50 11.42
N ASP A 266 -14.81 0.57 12.26
CA ASP A 266 -16.20 0.61 11.80
C ASP A 266 -16.48 1.87 10.98
N ASN A 267 -15.98 3.03 11.44
CA ASN A 267 -16.06 4.27 10.68
C ASN A 267 -15.40 4.12 9.30
N TRP A 268 -14.19 3.54 9.23
CA TRP A 268 -13.52 3.32 7.95
C TRP A 268 -14.31 2.42 7.01
N LEU A 269 -14.85 1.32 7.50
CA LEU A 269 -15.63 0.39 6.69
C LEU A 269 -16.98 0.97 6.26
N SER A 270 -17.58 1.85 7.08
CA SER A 270 -18.85 2.52 6.74
C SER A 270 -18.72 3.60 5.67
N ASP A 271 -17.52 4.19 5.52
CA ASP A 271 -17.23 5.22 4.50
C ASP A 271 -17.00 4.61 3.09
N ILE A 272 -16.92 3.28 2.97
CA ILE A 272 -16.69 2.58 1.70
C ILE A 272 -18.02 2.46 0.91
N PRO A 273 -18.03 2.76 -0.40
CA PRO A 273 -19.20 2.54 -1.25
C PRO A 273 -19.72 1.10 -1.17
N ASP A 274 -21.04 0.96 -0.98
CA ASP A 274 -21.70 -0.32 -0.79
C ASP A 274 -21.47 -1.30 -1.94
N GLU A 275 -21.41 -0.81 -3.18
CA GLU A 275 -21.16 -1.60 -4.38
C GLU A 275 -19.75 -2.23 -4.46
N TRP A 276 -18.80 -1.77 -3.64
CA TRP A 276 -17.43 -2.30 -3.63
C TRP A 276 -17.26 -3.49 -2.69
N PHE A 277 -18.29 -3.83 -1.92
CA PHE A 277 -18.35 -5.06 -1.16
C PHE A 277 -18.88 -6.21 -2.03
N ILE A 278 -18.57 -7.44 -1.63
CA ILE A 278 -19.15 -8.64 -2.23
C ILE A 278 -20.60 -8.74 -1.77
N GLN A 279 -21.55 -8.40 -2.64
CA GLN A 279 -22.96 -8.24 -2.26
C GLN A 279 -23.57 -9.48 -1.59
N THR A 280 -23.15 -10.67 -2.03
CA THR A 280 -23.62 -11.95 -1.47
C THR A 280 -23.01 -12.30 -0.10
N ASP A 281 -21.93 -11.62 0.32
CA ASP A 281 -21.14 -11.96 1.50
C ASP A 281 -20.66 -10.73 2.30
N LYS A 282 -21.30 -9.55 2.09
CA LYS A 282 -20.86 -8.25 2.62
C LYS A 282 -20.62 -8.28 4.13
N THR A 283 -21.56 -8.83 4.89
CA THR A 283 -21.48 -8.91 6.36
C THR A 283 -20.27 -9.72 6.81
N SER A 284 -20.03 -10.89 6.23
CA SER A 284 -18.86 -11.71 6.57
C SER A 284 -17.59 -11.02 6.14
N GLN A 285 -17.57 -10.41 4.95
CA GLN A 285 -16.43 -9.65 4.44
C GLN A 285 -16.02 -8.57 5.43
N ILE A 286 -16.95 -7.69 5.83
CA ILE A 286 -16.71 -6.65 6.85
C ILE A 286 -16.15 -7.27 8.14
N SER A 287 -16.78 -8.35 8.63
CA SER A 287 -16.32 -9.02 9.84
C SER A 287 -14.89 -9.55 9.74
N TYR A 288 -14.47 -10.10 8.59
CA TYR A 288 -13.13 -10.63 8.40
C TYR A 288 -12.07 -9.53 8.30
N TYR A 289 -12.33 -8.43 7.57
CA TYR A 289 -11.40 -7.28 7.54
C TYR A 289 -11.25 -6.65 8.92
N LYS A 290 -12.38 -6.46 9.63
CA LYS A 290 -12.38 -5.92 10.99
C LYS A 290 -11.60 -6.80 11.96
N HIS A 291 -11.86 -8.12 11.93
CA HIS A 291 -11.12 -9.08 12.73
C HIS A 291 -9.62 -9.02 12.43
N PHE A 292 -9.24 -8.99 11.16
CA PHE A 292 -7.83 -8.91 10.75
C PHE A 292 -7.15 -7.67 11.35
N ILE A 293 -7.70 -6.47 11.11
CA ILE A 293 -7.08 -5.21 11.56
C ILE A 293 -6.92 -5.16 13.08
N LEU A 294 -7.99 -5.51 13.81
CA LEU A 294 -8.00 -5.43 15.28
C LEU A 294 -7.05 -6.42 15.97
N ASN A 295 -6.76 -7.55 15.31
CA ASN A 295 -5.77 -8.50 15.81
C ASN A 295 -4.35 -8.15 15.31
N GLN A 296 -4.21 -7.83 14.03
CA GLN A 296 -2.93 -7.54 13.40
C GLN A 296 -2.24 -6.31 14.01
N LYS A 297 -3.00 -5.27 14.43
CA LYS A 297 -2.43 -4.08 15.06
C LYS A 297 -1.51 -4.38 16.24
N ASN A 298 -1.84 -5.40 17.03
CA ASN A 298 -1.05 -5.81 18.21
C ASN A 298 0.17 -6.68 17.83
N LEU A 299 0.18 -7.21 16.60
CA LEU A 299 1.23 -8.10 16.10
C LEU A 299 2.32 -7.32 15.35
N VAL A 300 2.04 -6.12 14.85
CA VAL A 300 3.01 -5.28 14.12
C VAL A 300 4.32 -5.12 14.91
N ARG A 301 4.25 -4.86 16.23
CA ARG A 301 5.46 -4.75 17.07
C ARG A 301 6.31 -6.02 17.07
N HIS A 302 5.65 -7.18 17.09
CA HIS A 302 6.29 -8.49 17.15
C HIS A 302 6.88 -8.86 15.79
N ILE A 303 6.19 -8.51 14.71
CA ILE A 303 6.67 -8.67 13.34
C ILE A 303 7.91 -7.79 13.10
N ILE A 304 7.92 -6.53 13.55
CA ILE A 304 9.09 -5.64 13.45
C ILE A 304 10.28 -6.18 14.24
N GLN A 305 10.06 -6.59 15.50
CA GLN A 305 11.10 -7.23 16.32
C GLN A 305 11.65 -8.46 15.60
N ARG A 306 10.78 -9.30 15.03
CA ARG A 306 11.19 -10.52 14.35
C ARG A 306 11.92 -10.25 13.03
N LEU A 307 11.55 -9.21 12.28
CA LEU A 307 12.30 -8.74 11.11
C LEU A 307 13.73 -8.30 11.51
N ALA A 308 13.87 -7.56 12.61
CA ALA A 308 15.16 -7.13 13.13
C ALA A 308 16.04 -8.33 13.53
N GLU A 309 15.47 -9.31 14.25
CA GLU A 309 16.16 -10.58 14.59
C GLU A 309 16.59 -11.39 13.36
N ARG A 310 15.85 -11.25 12.25
CA ARG A 310 16.15 -11.89 10.95
C ARG A 310 17.05 -11.03 10.06
N GLN A 311 17.72 -10.02 10.63
CA GLN A 311 18.68 -9.16 9.93
C GLN A 311 18.07 -8.35 8.77
N ALA A 312 16.78 -8.03 8.85
CA ALA A 312 16.15 -7.15 7.86
C ALA A 312 16.70 -5.71 7.91
N PHE A 313 17.17 -5.25 9.07
CA PHE A 313 17.68 -3.89 9.28
C PHE A 313 19.18 -3.94 9.61
N THR A 314 19.98 -3.20 8.85
CA THR A 314 21.45 -3.36 8.88
C THR A 314 22.10 -2.80 10.15
N ASN A 315 21.44 -1.87 10.84
CA ASN A 315 21.94 -1.22 12.05
C ASN A 315 21.46 -1.83 13.37
N PHE A 316 20.67 -2.91 13.32
CA PHE A 316 20.20 -3.59 14.53
C PHE A 316 21.29 -4.50 15.12
N LEU A 317 21.77 -4.17 16.33
CA LEU A 317 22.85 -4.89 17.00
C LEU A 317 22.38 -6.01 17.94
N GLY A 318 21.08 -6.27 17.99
CA GLY A 318 20.45 -7.25 18.89
C GLY A 318 19.77 -6.62 20.10
N GLY A 319 19.00 -7.45 20.83
CA GLY A 319 18.20 -7.04 22.00
C GLY A 319 16.71 -6.99 21.72
N ALA A 320 15.95 -6.41 22.64
CA ALA A 320 14.49 -6.28 22.53
C ALA A 320 14.10 -4.79 22.43
N LEU A 321 13.46 -4.42 21.32
CA LEU A 321 12.91 -3.09 21.11
C LEU A 321 11.89 -2.75 22.20
N LYS A 322 11.95 -1.52 22.71
CA LYS A 322 11.09 -1.00 23.78
C LYS A 322 10.03 -0.08 23.19
N TRP A 323 8.78 -0.43 23.47
CA TRP A 323 7.61 0.26 22.94
C TRP A 323 7.09 1.29 23.93
N LYS A 324 6.37 2.32 23.43
CA LYS A 324 5.63 3.23 24.30
C LYS A 324 4.58 2.42 25.07
N ALA A 325 4.64 2.47 26.40
CA ALA A 325 3.58 1.96 27.26
C ALA A 325 2.52 3.05 27.48
N GLU A 326 1.29 2.65 27.76
CA GLU A 326 0.35 3.56 28.40
C GLU A 326 0.94 4.02 29.74
N LYS A 327 0.99 5.33 29.96
CA LYS A 327 1.10 5.81 31.34
C LYS A 327 -0.21 5.43 32.00
N ASN A 328 -0.21 4.35 32.78
CA ASN A 328 -1.26 4.12 33.76
C ASN A 328 -1.27 5.36 34.67
N VAL A 329 -2.20 6.28 34.41
CA VAL A 329 -2.50 7.35 35.34
C VAL A 329 -3.15 6.64 36.51
N GLY A 330 -2.35 6.34 37.53
CA GLY A 330 -2.84 5.71 38.74
C GLY A 330 -4.01 6.53 39.26
N THR A 331 -5.16 5.88 39.40
CA THR A 331 -6.20 6.33 40.30
C THR A 331 -5.57 6.41 41.69
N VAL A 332 -5.34 7.64 42.14
CA VAL A 332 -5.02 7.98 43.54
C VAL A 332 -6.28 7.78 44.38
#